data_AF-A0A7S2C764-F1
#
_entry.id   AF-A0A7S2C764-F1
#
_cell.length_a   1.000
_cell.length_b   1.000
_cell.length_c   1.000
_cell.angle_alpha   90.00
_cell.angle_beta   90.00
_cell.angle_gamma   90.00
#
_symmetry.space_group_name_H-M   'P 1'
#
loop_
_entity.id
_entity.type
_entity.pdbx_description
1 polymer ?
#
loop_
_entity_poly.entity_id
_entity_poly.type
_entity_poly.pdbx_seq_one_letter_code
_entity_poly.pdbx_strand_id
1 'polypeptide(L)'
;KTLPPTEQGTPWAADCAHTLLGPLNSKQGKFEEVAFLHRSSRTLMVVDSVVCVSSTPPRLLDEAPAPLLFHSRDDMTQPVVDTPASRLKGWMRIVLFALYFRPSGLNIVEGADKVFGGALQSPE
;
A
#
# COMPACT_ATOMS: atom_id res chain seq x y z
N LYS A 1 -3.15 26.56 -11.35
CA LYS A 1 -2.96 26.49 -12.81
C LYS A 1 -3.12 25.03 -13.18
N THR A 2 -4.13 24.66 -13.96
CA THR A 2 -4.45 23.25 -14.26
C THR A 2 -3.58 22.77 -15.42
N LEU A 3 -3.01 21.58 -15.31
CA LEU A 3 -2.31 20.96 -16.43
C LEU A 3 -3.34 20.47 -17.46
N PRO A 4 -3.09 20.63 -18.77
CA PRO A 4 -3.94 20.05 -19.79
C PRO A 4 -3.89 18.51 -19.72
N PRO A 5 -4.95 17.80 -20.16
CA PRO A 5 -4.99 16.32 -20.13
C PRO A 5 -3.87 15.64 -20.91
N THR A 6 -3.31 16.35 -21.89
CA THR A 6 -2.27 15.90 -22.81
C THR A 6 -1.23 16.99 -23.00
N GLU A 7 -0.11 16.64 -23.64
CA GLU A 7 1.00 17.56 -23.93
C GLU A 7 0.66 18.67 -24.93
N GLN A 8 -0.51 18.64 -25.58
CA GLN A 8 -0.82 19.61 -26.62
C GLN A 8 -0.91 21.04 -26.07
N GLY A 9 -0.15 21.95 -26.68
CA GLY A 9 -0.10 23.36 -26.30
C GLY A 9 0.78 23.65 -25.08
N THR A 10 1.55 22.68 -24.58
CA THR A 10 2.52 22.92 -23.50
C THR A 10 3.92 23.23 -24.06
N PRO A 11 4.78 23.93 -23.30
CA PRO A 11 6.16 24.22 -23.72
C PRO A 11 7.01 22.97 -23.95
N TRP A 12 6.63 21.81 -23.38
CA TRP A 12 7.39 20.56 -23.45
C TRP A 12 6.83 19.56 -24.48
N ALA A 13 5.81 19.92 -25.26
CA ALA A 13 5.12 19.01 -26.19
C ALA A 13 6.03 18.33 -27.22
N ALA A 14 7.11 19.03 -27.61
CA ALA A 14 8.11 18.53 -28.56
C ALA A 14 8.92 17.36 -28.00
N ASP A 15 9.32 17.45 -26.73
CA ASP A 15 10.27 16.52 -26.11
C ASP A 15 9.57 15.44 -25.28
N CYS A 16 8.42 15.78 -24.70
CA CYS A 16 7.70 14.95 -23.75
C CYS A 16 6.23 14.77 -24.17
N ALA A 17 5.76 13.53 -24.19
CA ALA A 17 4.33 13.26 -24.06
C ALA A 17 3.97 13.26 -22.57
N HIS A 18 2.75 13.67 -22.21
CA HIS A 18 2.27 13.50 -20.85
C HIS A 18 0.82 13.07 -20.82
N THR A 19 0.42 12.40 -19.74
CA THR A 19 -0.97 12.06 -19.49
C THR A 19 -1.29 12.23 -18.02
N LEU A 20 -2.51 12.63 -17.72
CA LEU A 20 -3.04 12.68 -16.37
C LEU A 20 -3.55 11.29 -15.98
N LEU A 21 -3.12 10.79 -14.82
CA LEU A 21 -3.59 9.56 -14.22
C LEU A 21 -4.51 9.93 -13.06
N GLY A 22 -5.82 9.92 -13.31
CA GLY A 22 -6.79 10.24 -12.28
C GLY A 22 -8.18 10.61 -12.81
N PRO A 23 -9.06 11.05 -11.90
CA PRO A 23 -8.84 11.20 -10.47
C PRO A 23 -8.74 9.83 -9.78
N LEU A 24 -7.67 9.63 -9.01
CA LEU A 24 -7.52 8.50 -8.12
C LEU A 24 -8.26 8.82 -6.82
N ASN A 25 -9.34 8.09 -6.57
CA ASN A 25 -10.12 8.26 -5.36
C ASN A 25 -9.41 7.58 -4.18
N SER A 26 -8.99 8.38 -3.19
CA SER A 26 -8.51 7.89 -1.91
C SER A 26 -9.39 8.39 -0.76
N LYS A 27 -9.35 7.71 0.39
CA LYS A 27 -10.05 8.17 1.60
C LYS A 27 -9.51 9.50 2.13
N GLN A 28 -8.28 9.89 1.76
CA GLN A 28 -7.63 11.14 2.16
C GLN A 28 -7.92 12.30 1.21
N GLY A 29 -8.61 12.05 0.09
CA GLY A 29 -8.89 13.04 -0.94
C GLY A 29 -8.75 12.48 -2.36
N LYS A 30 -9.15 13.26 -3.35
CA LYS A 30 -8.85 12.97 -4.75
C LYS A 30 -7.44 13.46 -5.05
N PHE A 31 -6.60 12.60 -5.58
CA PHE A 31 -5.34 13.00 -6.16
C PHE A 31 -5.31 12.61 -7.63
N GLU A 32 -4.52 13.33 -8.40
CA GLU A 32 -4.30 13.12 -9.82
C GLU A 32 -2.80 13.15 -10.02
N GLU A 33 -2.29 12.22 -10.82
CA GLU A 33 -0.87 12.09 -11.09
C GLU A 33 -0.60 12.45 -12.54
N VAL A 34 0.68 12.65 -12.86
CA VAL A 34 1.10 12.96 -14.22
C VAL A 34 2.26 12.06 -14.58
N ALA A 35 2.11 11.32 -15.68
CA ALA A 35 3.19 10.55 -16.25
C ALA A 35 3.76 11.28 -17.46
N PHE A 36 5.10 11.32 -17.57
CA PHE A 36 5.80 11.92 -18.70
C PHE A 36 6.61 10.87 -19.44
N LEU A 37 6.47 10.81 -20.76
CA LEU A 37 7.34 10.02 -21.63
C LEU A 37 8.27 10.97 -22.37
N HIS A 38 9.55 10.95 -22.03
CA HIS A 38 10.58 11.66 -22.79
C HIS A 38 10.90 10.86 -24.06
N ARG A 39 10.60 11.43 -25.22
CA ARG A 39 10.54 10.71 -26.50
C ARG A 39 11.91 10.23 -26.97
N SER A 40 12.93 11.10 -26.85
CA SER A 40 14.27 10.84 -27.40
C SER A 40 14.99 9.71 -26.64
N SER A 41 14.90 9.69 -25.31
CA SER A 41 15.51 8.66 -24.48
C SER A 41 14.62 7.44 -24.25
N ARG A 42 13.35 7.51 -24.68
CA ARG A 42 12.31 6.51 -24.36
C ARG A 42 12.19 6.23 -22.86
N THR A 43 12.29 7.28 -22.05
CA THR A 43 12.24 7.18 -20.58
C THR A 43 10.87 7.61 -20.08
N LEU A 44 10.23 6.76 -19.29
CA LEU A 44 9.01 7.08 -18.56
C LEU A 44 9.37 7.65 -17.18
N MET A 45 8.91 8.86 -16.88
CA MET A 45 8.98 9.48 -15.57
C MET A 45 7.60 9.42 -14.93
N VAL A 46 7.50 8.67 -13.83
CA VAL A 46 6.30 8.58 -13.00
C VAL A 46 6.69 9.16 -11.64
N VAL A 47 5.97 10.20 -11.21
CA VAL A 47 6.16 10.82 -9.89
C VAL A 47 5.18 10.22 -8.90
N ASP A 48 5.66 9.95 -7.68
CA ASP A 48 4.90 9.59 -6.47
C ASP A 48 4.05 8.29 -6.47
N SER A 49 4.02 7.51 -7.56
CA SER A 49 3.18 6.29 -7.67
C SER A 49 3.94 4.96 -7.72
N VAL A 50 5.25 5.00 -7.96
CA VAL A 50 6.07 3.78 -8.10
C VAL A 50 6.74 3.47 -6.78
N VAL A 51 6.14 2.55 -6.03
CA VAL A 51 6.76 2.00 -4.82
C VAL A 51 7.61 0.81 -5.21
N CYS A 52 8.93 0.96 -5.12
CA CYS A 52 9.84 -0.16 -5.21
C CYS A 52 9.90 -0.86 -3.85
N VAL A 53 9.54 -2.14 -3.83
CA VAL A 53 9.63 -2.96 -2.62
C VAL A 53 10.85 -3.87 -2.73
N SER A 54 11.62 -3.94 -1.65
CA SER A 54 12.73 -4.88 -1.52
C SER A 54 12.25 -6.33 -1.73
N SER A 55 13.04 -7.12 -2.46
CA SER A 55 12.79 -8.56 -2.63
C SER A 55 12.99 -9.35 -1.34
N THR A 56 13.67 -8.77 -0.35
CA THR A 56 13.94 -9.39 0.96
C THR A 56 13.41 -8.53 2.11
N PRO A 57 13.06 -9.15 3.25
CA PRO A 57 12.66 -8.40 4.44
C PRO A 57 13.80 -7.49 4.94
N PRO A 58 13.47 -6.39 5.65
CA PRO A 58 14.45 -5.56 6.33
C PRO A 58 15.28 -6.35 7.35
N ARG A 59 16.56 -5.99 7.49
CA ARG A 59 17.52 -6.66 8.39
C ARG A 59 17.04 -6.75 9.85
N LEU A 60 16.23 -5.81 10.32
CA LEU A 60 15.64 -5.86 11.66
C LEU A 60 14.85 -7.16 11.91
N LEU A 61 14.23 -7.72 10.86
CA LEU A 61 13.45 -8.97 10.94
C LEU A 61 14.33 -10.23 10.89
N ASP A 62 15.65 -10.08 10.74
CA ASP A 62 16.58 -11.21 10.88
C ASP A 62 16.70 -11.63 12.35
N GLU A 63 16.73 -10.64 13.26
CA GLU A 63 16.83 -10.81 14.71
C GLU A 63 15.46 -11.10 15.35
N ALA A 64 14.37 -10.60 14.75
CA ALA A 64 13.00 -10.78 15.24
C ALA A 64 12.04 -11.25 14.12
N PRO A 65 12.13 -12.53 13.69
CA PRO A 65 11.39 -13.03 12.53
C PRO A 65 9.91 -13.33 12.81
N ALA A 66 9.44 -13.21 14.05
CA ALA A 66 8.08 -13.60 14.44
C ALA A 66 6.96 -13.02 13.54
N PRO A 67 6.98 -11.74 13.11
CA PRO A 67 5.98 -11.22 12.18
C PRO A 67 6.00 -11.92 10.82
N LEU A 68 7.20 -12.21 10.29
CA LEU A 68 7.35 -12.92 9.02
C LEU A 68 6.76 -14.34 9.13
N LEU A 69 7.11 -15.04 10.20
CA LEU A 69 6.65 -16.40 10.43
C LEU A 69 5.13 -16.47 10.64
N PHE A 70 4.57 -15.50 11.36
CA PHE A 70 3.13 -15.36 11.52
C PHE A 70 2.43 -15.20 10.17
N HIS A 71 2.88 -14.26 9.33
CA HIS A 71 2.29 -14.03 8.02
C HIS A 71 2.60 -15.13 6.98
N SER A 72 3.58 -16.00 7.22
CA SER A 72 3.93 -17.11 6.30
C SER A 72 2.91 -18.26 6.29
N ARG A 73 2.11 -18.40 7.35
CA ARG A 73 1.14 -19.48 7.52
C ARG A 73 -0.13 -19.26 6.72
N ASP A 74 -0.72 -20.34 6.21
CA ASP A 74 -2.00 -20.30 5.49
C ASP A 74 -3.20 -20.38 6.44
N ASP A 75 -3.01 -21.00 7.62
CA ASP A 75 -4.06 -21.19 8.61
C ASP A 75 -3.52 -21.19 10.05
N MET A 76 -4.43 -21.42 11.01
CA MET A 76 -4.11 -21.40 12.44
C MET A 76 -3.42 -22.68 12.95
N THR A 77 -3.57 -23.80 12.25
CA THR A 77 -3.09 -25.12 12.68
C THR A 77 -1.72 -25.47 12.11
N GLN A 78 -1.28 -24.77 11.05
CA GLN A 78 0.05 -24.94 10.49
C GLN A 78 1.16 -24.67 11.52
N PRO A 79 2.15 -25.57 11.63
CA PRO A 79 3.30 -25.37 12.50
C PRO A 79 4.12 -24.17 12.03
N VAL A 80 4.67 -23.43 12.98
CA VAL A 80 5.59 -22.33 12.69
C VAL A 80 6.97 -22.93 12.42
N VAL A 81 7.38 -22.92 11.15
CA VAL A 81 8.71 -23.40 10.74
C VAL A 81 9.54 -22.23 10.23
N ASP A 82 10.64 -21.95 10.92
CA ASP A 82 11.57 -20.89 10.53
C ASP A 82 12.51 -21.38 9.43
N THR A 83 12.23 -20.97 8.20
CA THR A 83 13.08 -21.20 7.03
C THR A 83 13.20 -19.91 6.22
N PRO A 84 14.25 -19.75 5.39
CA PRO A 84 14.35 -18.62 4.47
C PRO A 84 13.12 -18.47 3.57
N ALA A 85 12.54 -19.59 3.12
CA ALA A 85 11.32 -19.60 2.32
C ALA A 85 10.10 -19.11 3.10
N SER A 86 9.94 -19.53 4.36
CA SER A 86 8.87 -19.06 5.25
C SER A 86 8.98 -17.56 5.50
N ARG A 87 10.19 -17.07 5.82
CA ARG A 87 10.45 -15.64 6.04
C ARG A 87 10.12 -14.80 4.81
N LEU A 88 10.53 -15.25 3.62
CA LEU A 88 10.22 -14.59 2.36
C LEU A 88 8.72 -14.60 2.04
N LYS A 89 8.03 -15.73 2.24
CA LYS A 89 6.58 -15.83 2.07
C LYS A 89 5.84 -14.85 2.99
N GLY A 90 6.27 -14.76 4.25
CA GLY A 90 5.76 -13.79 5.20
C GLY A 90 5.97 -12.34 4.76
N TRP A 91 7.18 -12.01 4.31
CA TRP A 91 7.52 -10.67 3.81
C TRP A 91 6.64 -10.26 2.64
N MET A 92 6.51 -11.13 1.62
CA MET A 92 5.67 -10.85 0.45
C MET A 92 4.22 -10.62 0.83
N ARG A 93 3.70 -11.33 1.84
CA ARG A 93 2.34 -11.11 2.34
C ARG A 93 2.19 -9.81 3.12
N ILE A 94 3.17 -9.43 3.93
CA ILE A 94 3.19 -8.12 4.60
C ILE A 94 3.21 -6.99 3.57
N VAL A 95 4.01 -7.13 2.51
CA VAL A 95 4.06 -6.18 1.39
C VAL A 95 2.71 -6.07 0.71
N LEU A 96 2.10 -7.20 0.35
CA LEU A 96 0.75 -7.21 -0.22
C LEU A 96 -0.25 -6.55 0.75
N PHE A 97 -0.14 -6.82 2.05
CA PHE A 97 -0.98 -6.20 3.04
C PHE A 97 -0.81 -4.67 3.05
N ALA A 98 0.43 -4.19 3.15
CA ALA A 98 0.73 -2.77 3.19
C ALA A 98 0.33 -2.02 1.90
N LEU A 99 0.44 -2.65 0.74
CA LEU A 99 0.13 -2.03 -0.55
C LEU A 99 -1.37 -2.08 -0.92
N TYR A 100 -2.06 -3.19 -0.61
CA TYR A 100 -3.44 -3.39 -1.02
C TYR A 100 -4.45 -3.10 0.09
N PHE A 101 -4.11 -3.39 1.34
CA PHE A 101 -4.99 -3.15 2.47
C PHE A 101 -4.67 -1.78 3.05
N ARG A 102 -5.38 -0.77 2.55
CA ARG A 102 -5.36 0.54 3.19
C ARG A 102 -6.20 0.47 4.46
N PRO A 103 -5.70 0.92 5.63
CA PRO A 103 -6.55 1.13 6.78
C PRO A 103 -7.65 2.11 6.36
N SER A 104 -8.85 1.56 6.23
CA SER A 104 -10.08 2.32 6.23
C SER A 104 -10.13 3.08 7.54
N GLY A 105 -10.47 4.37 7.53
CA GLY A 105 -10.90 5.03 8.77
C GLY A 105 -11.90 4.10 9.47
N LEU A 106 -11.58 3.71 10.71
CA LEU A 106 -12.49 2.93 11.53
C LEU A 106 -13.72 3.81 11.71
N ASN A 107 -14.85 3.44 11.11
CA ASN A 107 -16.11 4.08 11.45
C ASN A 107 -16.44 3.62 12.87
N ILE A 108 -16.05 4.42 13.86
CA ILE A 108 -16.50 4.24 15.23
C ILE A 108 -18.00 4.41 15.16
N VAL A 109 -18.74 3.31 15.33
CA VAL A 109 -20.20 3.37 15.46
C VAL A 109 -20.48 4.15 16.72
N GLU A 110 -21.09 5.32 16.60
CA GLU A 110 -21.54 6.10 17.75
C GLU A 110 -22.46 5.22 18.62
N GLY A 111 -22.03 4.93 19.85
CA GLY A 111 -22.76 4.05 20.77
C GLY A 111 -22.21 2.64 20.92
N ALA A 112 -21.04 2.29 20.37
CA ALA A 112 -20.36 1.02 20.70
C ALA A 112 -20.18 0.84 22.22
N ASP A 113 -19.91 1.93 22.93
CA ASP A 113 -19.82 2.00 24.40
C ASP A 113 -21.14 1.59 25.07
N LYS A 114 -22.29 1.83 24.42
CA LYS A 114 -23.62 1.42 24.91
C LYS A 114 -23.94 -0.04 24.60
N VAL A 115 -23.31 -0.62 23.57
CA VAL A 115 -23.48 -2.04 23.19
C VAL A 115 -22.65 -2.94 24.10
N PHE A 116 -21.44 -2.51 24.49
CA PHE A 116 -20.54 -3.30 25.35
C PHE A 116 -20.54 -2.86 26.82
N GLY A 117 -21.19 -1.75 27.17
CA GLY A 117 -21.27 -1.25 28.55
C GLY A 117 -22.01 -2.18 29.53
N GLY A 118 -22.77 -3.15 29.04
CA GLY A 118 -23.40 -4.20 29.85
C GLY A 118 -22.53 -5.43 30.10
N ALA A 119 -21.41 -5.59 29.38
CA ALA A 119 -20.60 -6.82 29.42
C ALA A 119 -19.62 -6.90 30.60
N LEU A 120 -19.59 -5.89 31.47
CA LEU A 120 -18.76 -5.84 32.69
C LEU A 120 -19.54 -6.10 33.98
N GLN A 121 -20.83 -6.44 33.91
CA GLN A 121 -21.56 -6.94 35.07
C GLN A 121 -21.47 -8.47 35.09
N SER A 122 -20.46 -8.97 35.81
CA SER A 122 -20.46 -10.37 36.28
C SER A 122 -21.65 -10.58 37.22
N PRO A 123 -22.42 -11.68 37.09
CA PRO A 123 -23.38 -12.07 38.12
C PRO A 123 -22.61 -12.45 39.40
N GLU A 124 -23.18 -12.10 40.56
CA GLU A 124 -22.72 -12.58 41.88
C GLU A 124 -22.72 -14.11 41.96
#